data_AF-A0A7S2WYE7-F1
#
_entry.id   AF-A0A7S2WYE7-F1
#
_cell.length_a   1.000
_cell.length_b   1.000
_cell.length_c   1.000
_cell.angle_alpha   90.00
_cell.angle_beta   90.00
_cell.angle_gamma   90.00
#
_symmetry.space_group_name_H-M   'P 1'
#
loop_
_entity.id
_entity.type
_entity.pdbx_description
1 polymer ?
#
loop_
_entity_poly.entity_id
_entity_poly.type
_entity_poly.pdbx_seq_one_letter_code
_entity_poly.pdbx_strand_id
1 'polypeptide(L)'
;EFSVAGDPLHAPGAIRAKKRKRKKGGKKDEGPSRRDAQVVASRDRELDLFHVLGKILYNKRAEGGELENRAEDVIVRSHLDAGGLLAYLHENFVDFVGDDSIDEAGEILQCFSDAAFLTGDGLGNAGLGANPSSLVGVLGYQCAKGATKASLGFHTMRKPAAFDVERARARGRCLHPRGGDDPLEPAAADLLGGEDEEDEIEEVVD
;
A
#
# COMPACT_ATOMS: atom_id res chain seq x y z
N GLU A 1 -25.69 -73.20 24.90
CA GLU A 1 -27.05 -73.56 24.45
C GLU A 1 -27.39 -72.78 23.20
N PHE A 2 -28.19 -73.38 22.33
CA PHE A 2 -28.55 -72.95 20.98
C PHE A 2 -29.70 -71.92 20.98
N SER A 3 -29.87 -71.26 19.81
CA SER A 3 -31.08 -70.62 19.28
C SER A 3 -31.07 -69.08 19.32
N VAL A 4 -30.90 -68.30 18.25
CA VAL A 4 -31.34 -68.26 16.82
C VAL A 4 -32.37 -67.15 16.59
N ALA A 5 -32.01 -66.32 15.60
CA ALA A 5 -32.80 -65.52 14.66
C ALA A 5 -33.46 -64.20 15.09
N GLY A 6 -33.09 -63.14 14.34
CA GLY A 6 -33.88 -61.92 14.22
C GLY A 6 -33.17 -60.72 13.57
N ASP A 7 -32.49 -60.89 12.42
CA ASP A 7 -32.23 -59.78 11.48
C ASP A 7 -33.46 -59.62 10.55
N PRO A 8 -33.66 -58.53 9.76
CA PRO A 8 -32.81 -57.35 9.50
C PRO A 8 -33.60 -56.01 9.52
N LEU A 9 -32.93 -54.87 9.33
CA LEU A 9 -33.29 -53.84 8.32
C LEU A 9 -32.36 -52.61 8.36
N HIS A 10 -31.80 -52.29 7.19
CA HIS A 10 -31.26 -51.00 6.73
C HIS A 10 -29.88 -50.51 7.22
N ALA A 11 -28.84 -50.97 6.52
CA ALA A 11 -27.83 -50.07 5.91
C ALA A 11 -28.08 -50.08 4.37
N PRO A 12 -27.52 -49.21 3.50
CA PRO A 12 -26.34 -48.36 3.70
C PRO A 12 -26.40 -46.96 3.01
N GLY A 13 -25.43 -46.09 3.33
CA GLY A 13 -25.25 -44.80 2.66
C GLY A 13 -23.80 -44.35 2.57
N ALA A 14 -22.91 -45.23 2.12
CA ALA A 14 -21.52 -44.88 1.81
C ALA A 14 -21.44 -43.84 0.68
N ILE A 15 -20.91 -42.65 0.96
CA ILE A 15 -20.63 -41.64 -0.07
C ILE A 15 -19.42 -42.11 -0.88
N ARG A 16 -19.72 -42.57 -2.10
CA ARG A 16 -18.77 -43.10 -3.09
C ARG A 16 -17.95 -41.95 -3.71
N ALA A 17 -16.63 -41.99 -3.51
CA ALA A 17 -15.68 -41.19 -4.27
C ALA A 17 -15.76 -41.52 -5.77
N LYS A 18 -16.18 -40.55 -6.60
CA LYS A 18 -16.21 -40.69 -8.07
C LYS A 18 -14.81 -40.45 -8.66
N LYS A 19 -14.05 -41.53 -8.77
CA LYS A 19 -12.83 -41.65 -9.58
C LYS A 19 -13.19 -41.50 -11.06
N ARG A 20 -12.97 -40.33 -11.68
CA ARG A 20 -13.16 -40.14 -13.12
C ARG A 20 -11.94 -40.65 -13.89
N LYS A 21 -12.25 -41.55 -14.83
CA LYS A 21 -11.36 -42.39 -15.63
C LYS A 21 -10.68 -41.56 -16.72
N ARG A 22 -9.36 -41.69 -16.85
CA ARG A 22 -8.55 -41.18 -17.96
C ARG A 22 -9.06 -41.75 -19.29
N LYS A 23 -9.28 -40.90 -20.31
CA LYS A 23 -9.44 -41.32 -21.71
C LYS A 23 -8.27 -40.77 -22.52
N LYS A 24 -7.41 -41.69 -22.96
CA LYS A 24 -6.30 -41.47 -23.90
C LYS A 24 -6.86 -41.63 -25.32
N GLY A 25 -6.53 -40.69 -26.21
CA GLY A 25 -6.84 -40.75 -27.63
C GLY A 25 -6.49 -39.44 -28.28
N GLY A 26 -5.27 -39.34 -28.81
CA GLY A 26 -4.80 -38.16 -29.51
C GLY A 26 -5.21 -38.15 -30.97
N LYS A 27 -5.26 -36.96 -31.54
CA LYS A 27 -4.74 -36.67 -32.88
C LYS A 27 -4.29 -35.20 -32.91
N LYS A 28 -3.12 -35.01 -33.52
CA LYS A 28 -2.45 -33.74 -33.79
C LYS A 28 -3.34 -32.91 -34.70
N ASP A 29 -3.49 -31.63 -34.38
CA ASP A 29 -3.63 -30.56 -35.38
C ASP A 29 -3.07 -29.28 -34.78
N GLU A 30 -2.54 -28.46 -35.68
CA GLU A 30 -1.51 -27.46 -35.49
C GLU A 30 -1.92 -26.32 -34.54
N GLY A 31 -0.96 -25.89 -33.71
CA GLY A 31 -1.21 -24.90 -32.67
C GLY A 31 -1.65 -23.55 -33.23
N PRO A 32 -2.60 -22.84 -32.59
CA PRO A 32 -2.87 -21.47 -32.96
C PRO A 32 -1.60 -20.66 -32.72
N SER A 33 -1.12 -20.05 -33.80
CA SER A 33 0.04 -19.19 -33.79
C SER A 33 -0.13 -18.09 -32.75
N ARG A 34 1.01 -17.54 -32.32
CA ARG A 34 1.26 -16.42 -31.39
C ARG A 34 0.43 -15.13 -31.59
N ARG A 35 -0.60 -15.15 -32.45
CA ARG A 35 -1.49 -14.04 -32.80
C ARG A 35 -2.91 -14.15 -32.22
N ASP A 36 -3.26 -15.25 -31.54
CA ASP A 36 -4.59 -15.39 -30.88
C ASP A 36 -4.60 -14.94 -29.40
N ALA A 37 -3.48 -14.40 -28.90
CA ALA A 37 -3.43 -13.67 -27.63
C ALA A 37 -3.83 -12.18 -27.77
N GLN A 38 -4.18 -11.73 -28.98
CA GLN A 38 -4.47 -10.33 -29.30
C GLN A 38 -5.92 -10.15 -29.77
N VAL A 39 -6.88 -10.82 -29.11
CA VAL A 39 -8.31 -10.50 -29.19
C VAL A 39 -8.94 -10.52 -27.80
N VAL A 40 -8.29 -9.90 -26.82
CA VAL A 40 -9.02 -9.32 -25.69
C VAL A 40 -9.14 -7.85 -26.00
N ALA A 41 -10.25 -7.51 -26.66
CA ALA A 41 -10.68 -6.16 -26.89
C ALA A 41 -10.50 -5.34 -25.60
N SER A 42 -9.69 -4.29 -25.73
CA SER A 42 -9.36 -3.29 -24.74
C SER A 42 -10.62 -2.72 -24.09
N ARG A 43 -11.09 -3.36 -23.02
CA ARG A 43 -11.81 -2.66 -21.98
C ARG A 43 -10.76 -2.29 -20.97
N ASP A 44 -10.49 -1.00 -20.85
CA ASP A 44 -9.74 -0.40 -19.75
C ASP A 44 -10.46 -0.77 -18.45
N ARG A 45 -10.15 -1.96 -17.94
CA ARG A 45 -10.66 -2.41 -16.65
C ARG A 45 -9.86 -1.67 -15.60
N GLU A 46 -10.51 -0.69 -15.01
CA GLU A 46 -10.15 -0.12 -13.72
C GLU A 46 -9.81 -1.26 -12.75
N LEU A 47 -8.80 -1.01 -11.93
CA LEU A 47 -8.30 -1.96 -10.94
C LEU A 47 -8.86 -1.59 -9.57
N ASP A 48 -9.39 -2.58 -8.87
CA ASP A 48 -9.75 -2.43 -7.46
C ASP A 48 -8.48 -2.21 -6.62
N LEU A 49 -8.62 -1.57 -5.45
CA LEU A 49 -7.54 -1.27 -4.51
C LEU A 49 -6.61 -2.47 -4.26
N PHE A 50 -7.17 -3.64 -3.97
CA PHE A 50 -6.38 -4.86 -3.71
C PHE A 50 -5.57 -5.32 -4.92
N HIS A 51 -6.10 -5.14 -6.13
CA HIS A 51 -5.39 -5.48 -7.36
C HIS A 51 -4.30 -4.46 -7.66
N VAL A 52 -4.56 -3.17 -7.43
CA VAL A 52 -3.55 -2.10 -7.54
C VAL A 52 -2.38 -2.38 -6.60
N LEU A 53 -2.66 -2.55 -5.30
CA LEU A 53 -1.64 -2.86 -4.30
C LEU A 53 -0.96 -4.19 -4.57
N GLY A 54 -1.71 -5.21 -4.97
CA GLY A 54 -1.15 -6.52 -5.31
C GLY A 54 -0.14 -6.43 -6.44
N LYS A 55 -0.48 -5.69 -7.51
CA LYS A 55 0.42 -5.47 -8.65
C LYS A 55 1.65 -4.65 -8.31
N ILE A 56 1.57 -3.71 -7.36
CA ILE A 56 2.71 -2.92 -6.92
C ILE A 56 3.58 -3.72 -5.95
N LEU A 57 3.00 -4.26 -4.88
CA LEU A 57 3.73 -4.87 -3.77
C LEU A 57 4.31 -6.25 -4.13
N TYR A 58 3.58 -7.06 -4.91
CA TYR A 58 4.04 -8.36 -5.42
C TYR A 58 4.60 -8.28 -6.84
N ASN A 59 4.95 -7.09 -7.32
CA ASN A 59 5.44 -6.93 -8.68
C ASN A 59 6.68 -7.79 -8.92
N LYS A 60 6.56 -8.73 -9.86
CA LYS A 60 7.67 -9.62 -10.21
C LYS A 60 8.54 -8.95 -11.26
N ARG A 61 9.83 -9.28 -11.24
CA ARG A 61 10.76 -8.94 -12.32
C ARG A 61 10.86 -10.12 -13.28
N ALA A 62 10.76 -9.83 -14.57
CA ALA A 62 11.02 -10.78 -15.64
C ALA A 62 12.52 -11.15 -15.66
N GLU A 63 12.90 -12.15 -16.46
CA GLU A 63 14.29 -12.60 -16.61
C GLU A 63 15.24 -11.47 -17.09
N GLY A 64 14.70 -10.41 -17.69
CA GLY A 64 15.44 -9.19 -18.08
C GLY A 64 15.50 -8.09 -17.01
N GLY A 65 15.03 -8.34 -15.79
CA GLY A 65 15.03 -7.36 -14.69
C GLY A 65 13.91 -6.31 -14.75
N GLU A 66 13.20 -6.23 -15.88
CA GLU A 66 12.01 -5.39 -16.04
C GLU A 66 10.85 -5.85 -15.17
N LEU A 67 10.09 -4.90 -14.63
CA LEU A 67 8.90 -5.20 -13.85
C LEU A 67 7.75 -5.64 -14.74
N GLU A 68 7.01 -6.66 -14.31
CA GLU A 68 5.84 -7.18 -15.03
C GLU A 68 4.73 -6.12 -15.13
N ASN A 69 4.55 -5.31 -14.09
CA ASN A 69 3.57 -4.24 -14.07
C ASN A 69 4.28 -2.89 -14.01
N ARG A 70 4.12 -2.06 -15.03
CA ARG A 70 4.63 -0.69 -15.02
C ARG A 70 3.84 0.17 -14.03
N ALA A 71 4.53 1.04 -13.29
CA ALA A 71 3.91 1.92 -12.31
C ALA A 71 2.82 2.79 -12.96
N GLU A 72 3.11 3.38 -14.11
CA GLU A 72 2.21 4.25 -14.85
C GLU A 72 0.90 3.53 -15.19
N ASP A 73 0.98 2.31 -15.72
CA ASP A 73 -0.18 1.51 -16.12
C ASP A 73 -1.06 1.13 -14.92
N VAL A 74 -0.44 0.81 -13.79
CA VAL A 74 -1.16 0.43 -12.57
C VAL A 74 -1.85 1.64 -11.96
N ILE A 75 -1.18 2.79 -11.91
CA ILE A 75 -1.71 4.02 -11.31
C ILE A 75 -2.82 4.61 -12.18
N VAL A 76 -2.65 4.67 -13.51
CA VAL A 76 -3.70 5.18 -14.44
C VAL A 76 -4.98 4.37 -14.33
N ARG A 77 -4.87 3.06 -14.10
CA ARG A 77 -6.01 2.17 -13.90
C ARG A 77 -6.53 2.14 -12.47
N SER A 78 -5.86 2.82 -11.54
CA SER A 78 -6.32 2.94 -10.16
C SER A 78 -7.36 4.05 -10.04
N HIS A 79 -8.39 3.81 -9.25
CA HIS A 79 -9.38 4.83 -8.88
C HIS A 79 -8.98 5.61 -7.62
N LEU A 80 -7.70 5.50 -7.23
CA LEU A 80 -7.17 6.09 -6.01
C LEU A 80 -6.52 7.42 -6.34
N ASP A 81 -6.72 8.40 -5.47
CA ASP A 81 -5.91 9.60 -5.46
C ASP A 81 -4.49 9.29 -4.94
N ALA A 82 -3.55 10.21 -5.14
CA ALA A 82 -2.17 10.04 -4.68
C ALA A 82 -2.10 9.75 -3.19
N GLY A 83 -2.82 10.54 -2.38
CA GLY A 83 -2.82 10.42 -0.92
C GLY A 83 -3.33 9.05 -0.48
N GLY A 84 -4.46 8.62 -1.03
CA GLY A 84 -5.01 7.30 -0.77
C GLY A 84 -4.04 6.17 -1.13
N LEU A 85 -3.52 6.16 -2.35
CA LEU A 85 -2.58 5.12 -2.82
C LEU A 85 -1.31 5.06 -1.95
N LEU A 86 -0.69 6.22 -1.70
CA LEU A 86 0.54 6.31 -0.91
C LEU A 86 0.30 5.86 0.54
N ALA A 87 -0.83 6.21 1.15
CA ALA A 87 -1.16 5.76 2.50
C ALA A 87 -1.26 4.24 2.59
N TYR A 88 -1.89 3.58 1.61
CA TYR A 88 -1.94 2.11 1.55
C TYR A 88 -0.58 1.47 1.32
N LEU A 89 0.27 2.04 0.47
CA LEU A 89 1.62 1.52 0.25
C LEU A 89 2.48 1.66 1.50
N HIS A 90 2.48 2.84 2.13
CA HIS A 90 3.23 3.11 3.35
C HIS A 90 2.83 2.19 4.51
N GLU A 91 1.54 1.87 4.66
CA GLU A 91 1.08 0.95 5.70
C GLU A 91 1.61 -0.48 5.50
N ASN A 92 1.72 -0.93 4.25
CA ASN A 92 1.90 -2.34 3.93
C ASN A 92 3.31 -2.71 3.45
N PHE A 93 4.13 -1.76 2.99
CA PHE A 93 5.40 -2.09 2.30
C PHE A 93 6.40 -2.84 3.19
N VAL A 94 6.40 -2.59 4.50
CA VAL A 94 7.39 -3.17 5.44
C VAL A 94 7.34 -4.69 5.40
N ASP A 95 6.14 -5.28 5.29
CA ASP A 95 5.95 -6.73 5.19
C ASP A 95 6.61 -7.33 3.91
N PHE A 96 6.94 -6.48 2.94
CA PHE A 96 7.51 -6.85 1.64
C PHE A 96 9.00 -6.53 1.50
N VAL A 97 9.60 -5.88 2.49
CA VAL A 97 11.04 -5.68 2.59
C VAL A 97 11.66 -6.85 3.36
N GLY A 98 12.86 -7.28 2.98
CA GLY A 98 13.56 -8.34 3.71
C GLY A 98 13.95 -7.90 5.11
N ASP A 99 14.03 -8.85 6.06
CA ASP A 99 14.36 -8.55 7.46
C ASP A 99 15.74 -7.87 7.62
N ASP A 100 16.68 -8.15 6.71
CA ASP A 100 18.03 -7.58 6.70
C ASP A 100 18.19 -6.38 5.74
N SER A 101 17.10 -5.92 5.11
CA SER A 101 17.09 -4.87 4.08
C SER A 101 16.69 -3.50 4.64
N ILE A 102 17.39 -3.06 5.69
CA ILE A 102 17.09 -1.78 6.37
C ILE A 102 17.39 -0.56 5.49
N ASP A 103 18.44 -0.63 4.68
CA ASP A 103 18.85 0.45 3.79
C ASP A 103 17.79 0.67 2.70
N GLU A 104 17.28 -0.42 2.11
CA GLU A 104 16.19 -0.36 1.13
C GLU A 104 14.91 0.19 1.75
N ALA A 105 14.58 -0.18 3.00
CA ALA A 105 13.43 0.40 3.71
C ALA A 105 13.60 1.93 3.88
N GLY A 106 14.80 2.39 4.20
CA GLY A 106 15.12 3.82 4.32
C GLY A 106 14.94 4.58 3.00
N GLU A 107 15.43 4.02 1.89
CA GLU A 107 15.24 4.60 0.56
C GLU A 107 13.75 4.67 0.16
N ILE A 108 12.99 3.60 0.43
CA ILE A 108 11.54 3.56 0.18
C ILE A 108 10.83 4.64 1.00
N LEU A 109 11.16 4.77 2.28
CA LEU A 109 10.58 5.77 3.17
C LEU A 109 10.91 7.19 2.73
N GLN A 110 12.14 7.44 2.25
CA GLN A 110 12.50 8.73 1.67
C GLN A 110 11.64 9.06 0.45
N CYS A 111 11.46 8.10 -0.46
CA CYS A 111 10.57 8.28 -1.62
C CYS A 111 9.11 8.54 -1.20
N PHE A 112 8.61 7.89 -0.15
CA PHE A 112 7.27 8.18 0.38
C PHE A 112 7.18 9.57 1.01
N SER A 113 8.22 10.04 1.70
CA SER A 113 8.29 11.41 2.23
C SER A 113 8.26 12.43 1.09
N ASP A 114 9.06 12.24 0.04
CA ASP A 114 9.10 13.12 -1.12
C ASP A 114 7.74 13.13 -1.84
N ALA A 115 7.13 11.97 -2.02
CA ALA A 115 5.80 11.83 -2.61
C ALA A 115 4.70 12.50 -1.75
N ALA A 116 4.78 12.37 -0.42
CA ALA A 116 3.85 13.02 0.50
C ALA A 116 4.00 14.55 0.47
N PHE A 117 5.23 15.05 0.39
CA PHE A 117 5.51 16.47 0.22
C PHE A 117 4.89 17.01 -1.08
N LEU A 118 5.09 16.31 -2.21
CA LEU A 118 4.47 16.64 -3.50
C LEU A 118 2.94 16.58 -3.47
N THR A 119 2.36 15.74 -2.60
CA THR A 119 0.91 15.65 -2.41
C THR A 119 0.37 16.83 -1.60
N GLY A 120 1.10 17.24 -0.56
CA GLY A 120 0.70 18.32 0.36
C GLY A 120 0.86 19.73 -0.20
N ASP A 121 1.77 19.94 -1.15
CA ASP A 121 2.10 21.27 -1.71
C ASP A 121 1.09 21.79 -2.75
N GLY A 122 -0.10 21.19 -2.87
CA GLY A 122 -1.14 21.60 -3.81
C GLY A 122 -0.84 21.31 -5.29
N LEU A 123 0.38 20.88 -5.64
CA LEU A 123 0.75 20.33 -6.94
C LEU A 123 0.09 18.96 -7.20
N GLY A 124 -0.29 18.24 -6.14
CA GLY A 124 -1.02 16.97 -6.20
C GLY A 124 -2.54 17.10 -6.29
N ASN A 125 -3.09 18.29 -6.55
CA ASN A 125 -4.53 18.54 -6.47
C ASN A 125 -5.34 17.71 -7.50
N ALA A 126 -6.04 16.71 -6.96
CA ALA A 126 -7.29 16.13 -7.46
C ALA A 126 -7.30 15.45 -8.84
N GLY A 127 -6.15 15.11 -9.42
CA GLY A 127 -6.10 14.28 -10.63
C GLY A 127 -6.17 12.78 -10.31
N LEU A 128 -7.26 12.11 -10.70
CA LEU A 128 -7.24 10.64 -10.84
C LEU A 128 -6.19 10.25 -11.90
N GLY A 129 -5.46 9.18 -11.65
CA GLY A 129 -4.42 8.67 -12.56
C GLY A 129 -2.99 9.06 -12.16
N ALA A 130 -2.04 8.88 -13.07
CA ALA A 130 -0.61 9.04 -12.81
C ALA A 130 -0.20 10.51 -12.61
N ASN A 131 -0.25 10.96 -11.36
CA ASN A 131 0.31 12.24 -10.91
C ASN A 131 1.77 12.05 -10.42
N PRO A 132 2.60 13.10 -10.38
CA PRO A 132 4.01 12.99 -10.01
C PRO A 132 4.21 12.38 -8.62
N SER A 133 3.35 12.72 -7.65
CA SER A 133 3.42 12.19 -6.29
C SER A 133 3.27 10.66 -6.25
N SER A 134 2.23 10.14 -6.89
CA SER A 134 1.98 8.69 -6.98
C SER A 134 3.10 7.97 -7.73
N LEU A 135 3.64 8.57 -8.80
CA LEU A 135 4.76 8.00 -9.55
C LEU A 135 6.03 7.94 -8.71
N VAL A 136 6.40 9.02 -8.01
CA VAL A 136 7.60 9.05 -7.14
C VAL A 136 7.49 7.97 -6.06
N GLY A 137 6.35 7.85 -5.39
CA GLY A 137 6.19 6.82 -4.35
C GLY A 137 6.22 5.40 -4.90
N VAL A 138 5.52 5.12 -5.99
CA VAL A 138 5.45 3.77 -6.57
C VAL A 138 6.76 3.36 -7.24
N LEU A 139 7.36 4.24 -8.04
CA LEU A 139 8.65 3.98 -8.69
C LEU A 139 9.76 3.92 -7.66
N GLY A 140 9.78 4.84 -6.68
CA GLY A 140 10.72 4.80 -5.57
C GLY A 140 10.69 3.47 -4.84
N TYR A 141 9.49 3.00 -4.47
CA TYR A 141 9.30 1.67 -3.90
C TYR A 141 9.83 0.54 -4.81
N GLN A 142 9.44 0.57 -6.08
CA GLN A 142 9.81 -0.49 -7.03
C GLN A 142 11.30 -0.53 -7.35
N CYS A 143 11.96 0.63 -7.42
CA CYS A 143 13.39 0.77 -7.66
C CYS A 143 14.20 0.33 -6.43
N ALA A 144 13.89 0.88 -5.25
CA ALA A 144 14.61 0.62 -4.01
C ALA A 144 14.48 -0.83 -3.53
N LYS A 145 13.31 -1.47 -3.72
CA LYS A 145 13.14 -2.90 -3.42
C LYS A 145 14.10 -3.81 -4.20
N GLY A 146 14.66 -3.34 -5.32
CA GLY A 146 15.61 -4.10 -6.11
C GLY A 146 15.05 -5.43 -6.65
N ALA A 147 15.94 -6.34 -7.02
CA ALA A 147 15.60 -7.72 -7.40
C ALA A 147 15.50 -8.67 -6.19
N THR A 148 15.45 -8.12 -4.96
CA THR A 148 15.27 -8.93 -3.77
C THR A 148 13.98 -9.73 -3.92
N LYS A 149 14.06 -11.03 -3.62
CA LYS A 149 12.92 -11.93 -3.80
C LYS A 149 11.79 -11.39 -2.92
N ALA A 150 10.68 -11.01 -3.55
CA ALA A 150 9.46 -10.66 -2.82
C ALA A 150 9.25 -11.71 -1.72
N SER A 151 9.02 -11.26 -0.48
CA SER A 151 8.96 -12.14 0.67
C SER A 151 8.09 -13.37 0.35
N LEU A 152 8.55 -14.56 0.71
CA LEU A 152 7.87 -15.81 0.41
C LEU A 152 6.65 -15.95 1.33
N GLY A 153 5.53 -15.31 0.96
CA GLY A 153 4.32 -15.35 1.77
C GLY A 153 3.18 -14.53 1.16
N PHE A 154 1.95 -14.89 1.53
CA PHE A 154 0.79 -14.06 1.28
C PHE A 154 0.56 -13.16 2.50
N HIS A 155 0.73 -11.87 2.31
CA HIS A 155 0.44 -10.83 3.28
C HIS A 155 -0.97 -10.29 3.12
N THR A 156 -1.66 -10.16 4.24
CA THR A 156 -2.98 -9.54 4.29
C THR A 156 -2.83 -8.03 4.27
N MET A 157 -3.47 -7.36 3.31
CA MET A 157 -3.42 -5.90 3.22
C MET A 157 -4.17 -5.26 4.40
N ARG A 158 -3.50 -4.30 5.05
CA ARG A 158 -4.02 -3.51 6.15
C ARG A 158 -4.55 -2.17 5.67
N LYS A 159 -5.59 -1.69 6.36
CA LYS A 159 -6.11 -0.33 6.17
C LYS A 159 -5.14 0.66 6.82
N PRO A 160 -4.80 1.79 6.17
CA PRO A 160 -3.92 2.82 6.72
C PRO A 160 -4.44 3.34 8.05
N ALA A 161 -3.60 3.29 9.08
CA ALA A 161 -3.91 3.89 10.38
C ALA A 161 -4.13 5.41 10.27
N ALA A 162 -3.45 6.05 9.30
CA ALA A 162 -3.57 7.48 9.02
C ALA A 162 -5.02 7.92 8.76
N PHE A 163 -5.85 7.07 8.15
CA PHE A 163 -7.26 7.41 7.87
C PHE A 163 -8.10 7.50 9.15
N ASP A 164 -7.79 6.69 10.16
CA ASP A 164 -8.50 6.77 11.43
C ASP A 164 -8.10 8.03 12.20
N VAL A 165 -6.83 8.46 12.09
CA VAL A 165 -6.33 9.74 12.62
C VAL A 165 -7.00 10.92 11.92
N GLU A 166 -7.04 10.92 10.59
CA GLU A 166 -7.69 11.97 9.80
C GLU A 166 -9.19 12.06 10.12
N ARG A 167 -9.87 10.91 10.23
CA ARG A 167 -11.27 10.85 10.64
C ARG A 167 -11.48 11.35 12.07
N ALA A 168 -10.55 11.10 12.99
CA ALA A 168 -10.61 11.64 14.34
C ALA A 168 -10.43 13.16 14.34
N ARG A 169 -9.44 13.67 13.58
CA ARG A 169 -9.18 15.10 13.40
C ARG A 169 -10.39 15.82 12.80
N ALA A 170 -10.98 15.28 11.73
CA ALA A 170 -12.18 15.84 11.09
C ALA A 170 -13.40 15.89 12.04
N ARG A 171 -13.40 15.06 13.09
CA ARG A 171 -14.43 15.05 14.15
C ARG A 171 -14.07 15.93 15.34
N GLY A 172 -13.03 16.77 15.25
CA GLY A 172 -12.58 17.63 16.33
C GLY A 172 -11.94 16.88 17.50
N ARG A 173 -11.61 15.59 17.33
CA ARG A 173 -10.88 14.83 18.34
C ARG A 173 -9.39 15.01 18.09
N CYS A 174 -8.83 16.06 18.67
CA CYS A 174 -7.39 16.22 18.74
C CYS A 174 -6.84 15.06 19.59
N LEU A 175 -5.98 14.23 19.01
CA LEU A 175 -5.18 13.29 19.79
C LEU A 175 -4.22 14.16 20.60
N HIS A 176 -4.45 14.29 21.91
CA HIS A 176 -3.41 14.80 22.78
C HIS A 176 -2.18 13.89 22.63
N PRO A 177 -0.97 14.44 22.41
CA PRO A 177 0.23 13.64 22.45
C PRO A 177 0.25 12.93 23.82
N ARG A 178 0.27 11.60 23.81
CA ARG A 178 0.43 10.82 25.05
C ARG A 178 1.89 10.95 25.50
N GLY A 179 2.13 11.95 26.34
CA GLY A 179 3.27 12.13 27.25
C GLY A 179 2.87 13.31 28.12
N GLY A 180 2.61 13.16 29.42
CA GLY A 180 3.53 12.59 30.39
C GLY A 180 4.44 13.74 30.86
N ASP A 181 4.15 14.23 32.07
CA ASP A 181 4.98 15.09 32.94
C ASP A 181 4.66 16.61 32.99
N ASP A 182 3.94 16.93 34.07
CA ASP A 182 3.88 18.12 34.94
C ASP A 182 3.71 19.56 34.39
N PRO A 183 2.82 20.37 35.01
CA PRO A 183 2.80 21.81 34.80
C PRO A 183 4.00 22.45 35.52
N LEU A 184 4.97 22.93 34.75
CA LEU A 184 5.92 23.93 35.24
C LEU A 184 5.17 25.26 35.44
N GLU A 185 4.80 25.50 36.69
CA GLU A 185 4.52 26.83 37.25
C GLU A 185 5.61 27.83 36.87
N PRO A 186 5.30 28.99 36.25
CA PRO A 186 6.20 30.13 36.29
C PRO A 186 5.90 30.95 37.55
N ALA A 187 6.51 30.54 38.68
CA ALA A 187 6.65 31.40 39.83
C ALA A 187 7.81 32.39 39.60
N ALA A 188 7.49 33.67 39.75
CA ALA A 188 8.36 34.81 40.05
C ALA A 188 9.25 35.36 38.92
N ALA A 189 8.84 36.51 38.37
CA ALA A 189 9.64 37.75 38.46
C ALA A 189 8.77 38.95 38.02
N ASP A 190 7.89 39.37 38.92
CA ASP A 190 7.53 40.78 39.02
C ASP A 190 8.66 41.50 39.78
N LEU A 191 8.81 42.80 39.50
CA LEU A 191 9.72 43.80 40.12
C LEU A 191 11.07 44.00 39.40
N LEU A 192 11.15 45.08 38.60
CA LEU A 192 11.80 46.35 38.98
C LEU A 192 11.70 47.40 37.84
N GLY A 193 11.20 48.60 38.17
CA GLY A 193 11.44 49.94 37.54
C GLY A 193 11.03 50.12 36.08
N GLY A 194 10.36 51.20 35.63
CA GLY A 194 10.81 52.60 35.77
C GLY A 194 12.24 52.70 35.23
N GLU A 195 12.59 53.46 34.19
CA GLU A 195 12.41 54.90 34.03
C GLU A 195 12.50 55.28 32.53
N ASP A 196 11.97 56.46 32.22
CA ASP A 196 11.90 57.14 30.94
C ASP A 196 13.28 57.40 30.28
N GLU A 197 13.35 57.40 28.95
CA GLU A 197 14.07 58.42 28.17
C GLU A 197 13.77 58.27 26.67
N GLU A 198 13.03 59.24 26.14
CA GLU A 198 13.04 59.58 24.72
C GLU A 198 14.39 60.24 24.43
N ASP A 199 15.08 59.81 23.38
CA ASP A 199 16.09 60.66 22.75
C ASP A 199 16.05 60.53 21.22
N GLU A 200 15.80 61.69 20.66
CA GLU A 200 15.79 62.12 19.27
C GLU A 200 17.23 62.34 18.81
N ILE A 201 17.65 61.78 17.66
CA ILE A 201 18.75 62.27 16.81
C ILE A 201 18.67 61.53 15.46
N GLU A 202 18.21 62.19 14.40
CA GLU A 202 18.90 63.13 13.50
C GLU A 202 19.39 62.44 12.22
N GLU A 203 18.80 62.94 11.14
CA GLU A 203 19.04 62.66 9.73
C GLU A 203 20.46 63.10 9.33
N VAL A 204 21.27 62.19 8.78
CA VAL A 204 22.49 62.55 8.05
C VAL A 204 22.39 61.99 6.64
N VAL A 205 22.25 62.93 5.72
CA VAL A 205 22.37 62.79 4.27
C VAL A 205 23.87 62.81 3.92
N ASP A 206 24.31 61.88 3.09
CA ASP A 206 25.46 62.03 2.18
C ASP A 206 25.09 61.41 0.82
#